data_AF-A0A9E4SP94-F1
#
_entry.id   AF-A0A9E4SP94-F1
#
_cell.length_a   1.000
_cell.length_b   1.000
_cell.length_c   1.000
_cell.angle_alpha   90.00
_cell.angle_beta   90.00
_cell.angle_gamma   90.00
#
_symmetry.space_group_name_H-M   'P 1'
#
loop_
_entity.id
_entity.type
_entity.pdbx_description
1 polymer ?
#
loop_
_entity_poly.entity_id
_entity_poly.type
_entity_poly.pdbx_seq_one_letter_code
_entity_poly.pdbx_strand_id
1 'polypeptide(L)'
;AEMYVDVETSRSLLYYAAWCVGEKPDGLPLATARAKAYASEAFTRIGTDGVQLHGAIGFTAEYDIQLYLKRSKWALPAFGDAEFHYERVSSLGGY
;
A
#
# COMPACT_ATOMS: atom_id res chain seq x y z
N ALA A 1 14.33 -7.22 -6.08
CA ALA A 1 13.20 -7.71 -6.90
C ALA A 1 11.88 -7.55 -6.16
N GLU A 2 11.79 -7.94 -4.88
CA GLU A 2 10.52 -7.88 -4.12
C GLU A 2 9.93 -6.47 -3.93
N MET A 3 10.73 -5.48 -3.52
CA MET A 3 10.22 -4.09 -3.43
C MET A 3 9.68 -3.54 -4.75
N TYR A 4 10.28 -3.95 -5.88
CA TYR A 4 9.79 -3.54 -7.20
C TYR A 4 8.43 -4.19 -7.49
N VAL A 5 8.28 -5.49 -7.22
CA VAL A 5 6.99 -6.18 -7.34
C VAL A 5 5.94 -5.50 -6.47
N ASP A 6 6.26 -5.15 -5.22
CA ASP A 6 5.33 -4.46 -4.33
C ASP A 6 4.85 -3.11 -4.88
N VAL A 7 5.75 -2.32 -5.47
CA VAL A 7 5.39 -1.05 -6.12
C VAL A 7 4.52 -1.28 -7.34
N GLU A 8 4.91 -2.22 -8.21
CA GLU A 8 4.20 -2.52 -9.45
C GLU A 8 2.79 -3.07 -9.17
N THR A 9 2.65 -4.00 -8.23
CA THR A 9 1.35 -4.54 -7.82
C THR A 9 0.46 -3.47 -7.22
N SER A 10 0.99 -2.62 -6.34
CA SER A 10 0.24 -1.47 -5.78
C SER A 10 -0.26 -0.55 -6.89
N ARG A 11 0.60 -0.26 -7.88
CA ARG A 11 0.27 0.62 -9.02
C ARG A 11 -0.78 -0.01 -9.93
N SER A 12 -0.69 -1.30 -10.25
CA SER A 12 -1.68 -2.01 -11.04
C SER A 12 -3.05 -2.03 -10.37
N LEU A 13 -3.12 -2.30 -9.06
CA LEU A 13 -4.38 -2.28 -8.32
C LEU A 13 -5.00 -0.88 -8.27
N LEU A 14 -4.17 0.15 -8.07
CA LEU A 14 -4.63 1.54 -8.09
C LEU A 14 -5.21 1.93 -9.44
N TYR A 15 -4.52 1.58 -10.54
CA TYR A 15 -5.00 1.87 -11.90
C TYR A 15 -6.28 1.12 -12.22
N TYR A 16 -6.41 -0.13 -11.77
CA TYR A 16 -7.66 -0.87 -11.89
C TYR A 16 -8.82 -0.19 -11.14
N ALA A 17 -8.59 0.24 -9.89
CA ALA A 17 -9.59 0.97 -9.12
C ALA A 17 -9.97 2.31 -9.80
N ALA A 18 -8.99 3.04 -10.35
CA ALA A 18 -9.25 4.27 -11.10
C ALA A 18 -10.07 4.02 -12.37
N TRP A 19 -9.77 2.95 -13.11
CA TRP A 19 -10.54 2.54 -14.29
C TRP A 19 -12.00 2.18 -13.94
N CYS A 20 -12.23 1.51 -12.81
CA CYS A 20 -13.57 1.17 -12.34
C CYS A 20 -14.47 2.40 -12.10
N VAL A 21 -13.91 3.59 -11.85
CA VAL A 21 -14.69 4.82 -11.64
C VAL A 21 -15.59 5.12 -12.84
N GLY A 22 -15.10 4.92 -14.07
CA GLY A 22 -15.89 5.15 -15.29
C GLY A 22 -16.54 3.88 -15.85
N GLU A 23 -15.83 2.76 -15.79
CA GLU A 23 -16.18 1.59 -16.60
C GLU A 23 -16.88 0.48 -15.80
N LYS A 24 -16.70 0.45 -14.48
CA LYS A 24 -17.33 -0.55 -13.61
C LYS A 24 -17.62 -0.01 -12.21
N PRO A 25 -18.58 0.93 -12.08
CA PRO A 25 -18.89 1.58 -10.80
C PRO A 25 -19.26 0.58 -9.69
N ASP A 26 -19.99 -0.48 -10.01
CA ASP A 26 -20.36 -1.53 -9.04
C ASP A 26 -19.14 -2.29 -8.49
N GLY A 27 -18.05 -2.37 -9.26
CA GLY A 27 -16.80 -3.01 -8.85
C GLY A 27 -15.86 -2.09 -8.08
N LEU A 28 -16.11 -0.77 -8.10
CA LEU A 28 -15.24 0.24 -7.50
C LEU A 28 -15.00 0.00 -5.99
N PRO A 29 -16.03 -0.28 -5.15
CA PRO A 29 -15.80 -0.46 -3.72
C PRO A 29 -14.82 -1.60 -3.39
N LEU A 30 -14.91 -2.72 -4.13
CA LEU A 30 -14.02 -3.87 -3.97
C LEU A 30 -12.61 -3.57 -4.52
N ALA A 31 -12.53 -2.92 -5.68
CA ALA A 31 -11.26 -2.55 -6.29
C ALA A 31 -10.46 -1.58 -5.42
N THR A 32 -11.10 -0.54 -4.87
CA THR A 32 -10.46 0.43 -3.97
C THR A 32 -10.01 -0.24 -2.67
N ALA A 33 -10.83 -1.13 -2.08
CA ALA A 33 -10.45 -1.85 -0.87
C ALA A 33 -9.20 -2.71 -1.09
N ARG A 34 -9.14 -3.47 -2.20
CA ARG A 34 -7.95 -4.26 -2.56
C ARG A 34 -6.71 -3.40 -2.76
N ALA A 35 -6.84 -2.30 -3.50
CA ALA A 35 -5.74 -1.38 -3.76
C ALA A 35 -5.20 -0.78 -2.45
N LYS A 36 -6.08 -0.32 -1.56
CA LYS A 36 -5.70 0.30 -0.29
C LYS A 36 -5.11 -0.71 0.71
N ALA A 37 -5.67 -1.92 0.80
CA ALA A 37 -5.11 -2.99 1.64
C ALA A 37 -3.66 -3.30 1.24
N TYR A 38 -3.45 -3.65 -0.03
CA TYR A 38 -2.13 -4.04 -0.54
C TYR A 38 -1.11 -2.90 -0.41
N ALA A 39 -1.46 -1.69 -0.84
CA ALA A 39 -0.55 -0.55 -0.80
C ALA A 39 -0.13 -0.18 0.63
N SER A 40 -0.99 -0.37 1.63
CA SER A 40 -0.69 -0.05 3.03
C SER A 40 0.36 -1.00 3.61
N GLU A 41 0.28 -2.29 3.30
CA GLU A 41 1.31 -3.25 3.70
C GLU A 41 2.60 -3.07 2.91
N ALA A 42 2.49 -2.96 1.58
CA ALA A 42 3.63 -2.81 0.68
C ALA A 42 4.47 -1.58 1.04
N PHE A 43 3.84 -0.43 1.33
CA PHE A 43 4.59 0.78 1.70
C PHE A 43 5.35 0.61 3.03
N THR A 44 4.79 -0.14 3.98
CA THR A 44 5.48 -0.46 5.23
C THR A 44 6.67 -1.40 4.99
N ARG A 45 6.51 -2.44 4.17
CA ARG A 45 7.58 -3.37 3.80
C ARG A 45 8.71 -2.65 3.07
N ILE A 46 8.41 -1.95 1.99
CA ILE A 46 9.39 -1.18 1.18
C ILE A 46 10.15 -0.17 2.05
N GLY A 47 9.45 0.55 2.94
CA GLY A 47 10.10 1.50 3.85
C GLY A 47 11.08 0.81 4.82
N THR A 48 10.71 -0.37 5.33
CA THR A 48 11.56 -1.14 6.25
C THR A 48 12.77 -1.72 5.53
N ASP A 49 12.55 -2.36 4.38
CA ASP A 49 13.60 -2.94 3.55
C ASP A 49 14.56 -1.86 3.03
N GLY A 50 14.02 -0.72 2.62
CA GLY A 50 14.80 0.43 2.17
C GLY A 50 15.76 0.92 3.25
N VAL A 51 15.30 1.09 4.49
CA VAL A 51 16.18 1.44 5.61
C VAL A 51 17.20 0.33 5.88
N GLN A 52 16.77 -0.92 5.91
CA GLN A 52 17.63 -2.07 6.19
C GLN A 52 18.77 -2.24 5.17
N LEU A 53 18.52 -1.97 3.89
CA LEU A 53 19.53 -2.03 2.83
C LEU A 53 20.68 -1.03 3.02
N HIS A 54 20.42 0.09 3.69
CA HIS A 54 21.44 1.08 4.02
C HIS A 54 22.16 0.76 5.35
N GLY A 55 21.59 -0.12 6.18
CA GLY A 55 22.07 -0.39 7.53
C GLY A 55 21.82 0.79 8.47
N ALA A 56 22.70 0.99 9.46
CA ALA A 56 22.51 2.03 10.49
C ALA A 56 22.40 3.44 9.91
N ILE A 57 23.08 3.75 8.81
CA ILE A 57 23.02 5.06 8.14
C ILE A 57 21.64 5.34 7.52
N GLY A 58 20.83 4.31 7.29
CA GLY A 58 19.46 4.45 6.84
C GLY A 58 18.53 5.08 7.88
N PHE A 59 18.92 5.07 9.17
CA PHE A 59 18.18 5.69 10.27
C PHE A 59 18.63 7.12 10.61
N THR A 60 19.72 7.59 10.01
CA THR A 60 20.30 8.88 10.32
C THR A 60 19.75 9.99 9.41
N ALA A 61 20.16 11.24 9.61
CA ALA A 61 19.64 12.39 8.86
C ALA A 61 20.37 12.61 7.52
N GLU A 62 21.43 11.86 7.28
CA GLU A 62 22.26 11.87 6.08
C GLU A 62 21.52 11.32 4.86
N TYR A 63 20.53 10.46 5.08
CA TYR A 63 19.65 9.94 4.04
C TYR A 63 18.17 10.05 4.43
N ASP A 64 17.35 10.44 3.46
CA ASP A 64 15.91 10.60 3.65
C ASP A 64 15.13 9.28 3.69
N ILE A 65 15.79 8.13 3.56
CA ILE A 65 15.12 6.82 3.45
C ILE A 65 14.22 6.52 4.67
N GLN A 66 14.65 6.90 5.88
CA GLN A 66 13.83 6.79 7.09
C GLN A 66 12.56 7.66 7.07
N LEU A 67 12.51 8.73 6.28
CA LEU A 67 11.30 9.56 6.15
C LEU A 67 10.18 8.78 5.47
N TYR A 68 10.49 7.90 4.52
CA TYR A 68 9.49 7.06 3.85
C TYR A 68 8.90 6.00 4.78
N LEU A 69 9.73 5.38 5.63
CA LEU A 69 9.25 4.47 6.68
C LEU A 69 8.37 5.21 7.70
N LYS A 70 8.76 6.41 8.13
CA LYS A 70 7.91 7.22 9.02
C LYS A 70 6.58 7.56 8.34
N ARG A 71 6.62 7.97 7.08
CA ARG A 71 5.42 8.33 6.30
C ARG A 71 4.49 7.14 6.09
N SER A 72 5.01 5.92 5.93
CA SER A 72 4.16 4.73 5.81
C SER A 72 3.35 4.49 7.07
N LYS A 73 3.92 4.74 8.26
CA LYS A 73 3.18 4.65 9.54
C LYS A 73 2.05 5.67 9.66
N TRP A 74 2.23 6.88 9.12
CA TRP A 74 1.16 7.88 9.06
C TRP A 74 0.09 7.56 8.03
N ALA A 75 0.49 7.03 6.87
CA ALA A 75 -0.42 6.71 5.77
C ALA A 75 -1.25 5.45 6.03
N LEU A 76 -0.77 4.54 6.88
CA LEU A 76 -1.41 3.26 7.20
C LEU A 76 -2.83 3.43 7.76
N PRO A 77 -3.07 4.18 8.85
CA PRO A 77 -4.42 4.37 9.38
C PRO A 77 -5.29 5.34 8.56
N ALA A 78 -4.70 6.11 7.64
CA ALA A 78 -5.44 7.06 6.83
C ALA A 78 -6.42 6.32 5.91
N PHE A 79 -7.72 6.63 6.06
CA PHE A 79 -8.83 6.01 5.32
C PHE A 79 -9.01 4.51 5.57
N GLY A 80 -8.62 4.02 6.75
CA GLY A 80 -8.66 2.60 7.13
C GLY A 80 -7.36 1.89 6.79
N ASP A 81 -6.94 0.99 7.67
CA ASP A 81 -5.71 0.21 7.53
C ASP A 81 -5.92 -1.08 6.71
N ALA A 82 -4.86 -1.90 6.60
CA ALA A 82 -4.91 -3.12 5.80
C ALA A 82 -5.99 -4.09 6.29
N GLU A 83 -6.08 -4.32 7.61
CA GLU A 83 -7.07 -5.20 8.23
C GLU A 83 -8.50 -4.77 7.87
N PHE A 84 -8.81 -3.48 8.08
CA PHE A 84 -10.11 -2.91 7.74
C PHE A 84 -10.48 -3.14 6.27
N HIS A 85 -9.52 -2.96 5.36
CA HIS A 85 -9.78 -3.16 3.93
C HIS A 85 -9.83 -4.64 3.54
N TYR A 86 -9.11 -5.55 4.23
CA TYR A 86 -9.26 -6.99 4.01
C TYR A 86 -10.63 -7.51 4.43
N GLU A 87 -11.14 -7.06 5.58
CA GLU A 87 -12.52 -7.37 6.00
C GLU A 87 -13.52 -6.90 4.94
N ARG A 88 -13.33 -5.67 4.44
CA ARG A 88 -14.17 -5.10 3.38
C ARG A 88 -14.07 -5.90 2.07
N VAL A 89 -12.89 -6.42 1.73
CA VAL A 89 -12.70 -7.31 0.57
C VAL A 89 -13.46 -8.63 0.77
N SER A 90 -13.44 -9.21 1.97
CA SER A 90 -14.21 -10.41 2.28
C SER A 90 -15.72 -10.14 2.12
N SER A 91 -16.21 -9.09 2.78
CA SER A 91 -17.63 -8.75 2.78
C SER A 91 -18.17 -8.41 1.39
N LEU A 92 -17.39 -7.69 0.59
CA LEU A 92 -17.78 -7.30 -0.78
C LEU A 92 -17.55 -8.41 -1.81
N GLY A 93 -16.60 -9.31 -1.54
CA GLY A 93 -16.26 -10.44 -2.40
C GLY A 93 -17.20 -11.63 -2.24
N GLY A 94 -17.98 -11.66 -1.16
CA GLY A 94 -18.92 -12.75 -0.85
C GLY A 94 -18.24 -13.97 -0.22
N TYR A 95 -17.11 -13.77 0.48
CA TYR A 95 -16.39 -14.80 1.24
C TYR A 95 -16.50 -14.55 2.74
#